data_AF-A0A258BDE0-F1
#
_entry.id   AF-A0A258BDE0-F1
#
_cell.length_a   1.000
_cell.length_b   1.000
_cell.length_c   1.000
_cell.angle_alpha   90.00
_cell.angle_beta   90.00
_cell.angle_gamma   90.00
#
_symmetry.space_group_name_H-M   'P 1'
#
loop_
_entity.id
_entity.type
_entity.pdbx_description
1 polymer ?
#
loop_
_entity_poly.entity_id
_entity_poly.type
_entity_poly.pdbx_seq_one_letter_code
_entity_poly.pdbx_strand_id
1 'polypeptide(L)'
;NIDGYDAVNQGKTILTPTKFDMQLDFYGPTAQEWAMKTVALFRDEYATEIFPANIQPLYADDPTQIPLIDGEDQYEQRWRLAATLQYNPILSTSQQSMLVAKIELAPIDQTFKP
;
A
#
# COMPACT_ATOMS: atom_id res chain seq x y z
N ASN A 1 -9.75 12.19 11.07
CA ASN A 1 -9.14 12.73 9.83
C ASN A 1 -8.57 14.10 10.18
N ILE A 2 -7.25 14.27 10.16
CA ILE A 2 -6.60 15.56 10.43
C ILE A 2 -6.07 16.04 9.09
N ASP A 3 -6.87 16.86 8.41
CA ASP A 3 -6.48 17.51 7.15
C ASP A 3 -5.65 18.75 7.48
N GLY A 4 -4.37 18.76 7.10
CA GLY A 4 -3.48 19.92 7.23
C GLY A 4 -3.36 20.66 5.90
N TYR A 5 -3.70 21.95 5.88
CA TYR A 5 -3.46 22.82 4.73
C TYR A 5 -2.21 23.67 4.99
N ASP A 6 -1.16 23.48 4.19
CA ASP A 6 0.05 24.30 4.22
C ASP A 6 -0.04 25.41 3.16
N ALA A 7 -0.30 26.63 3.63
CA ALA A 7 -0.43 27.82 2.78
C ALA A 7 0.91 28.25 2.14
N VAL A 8 2.06 27.79 2.64
CA VAL A 8 3.39 28.17 2.13
C VAL A 8 3.80 27.29 0.95
N ASN A 9 3.44 26.01 0.96
CA ASN A 9 3.80 25.05 -0.09
C ASN A 9 2.67 24.74 -1.10
N GLN A 10 1.51 25.39 -1.00
CA GLN A 10 0.32 25.14 -1.84
C GLN A 10 0.01 23.64 -2.04
N GLY A 11 0.20 22.87 -0.98
CA GLY A 11 0.04 21.42 -0.97
C GLY A 11 -1.07 21.01 -0.01
N LYS A 12 -1.95 20.09 -0.44
CA LYS A 12 -2.91 19.44 0.46
C LYS A 12 -2.42 18.03 0.75
N THR A 13 -2.26 17.71 2.03
CA THR A 13 -1.96 16.36 2.50
C THR A 13 -3.23 15.74 3.08
N ILE A 14 -3.59 14.56 2.59
CA ILE A 14 -4.79 13.83 2.99
C ILE A 14 -4.35 12.48 3.55
N LEU A 15 -4.87 12.13 4.73
CA LEU A 15 -4.73 10.82 5.35
C LEU A 15 -6.05 10.05 5.17
N THR A 16 -6.01 8.94 4.44
CA THR A 16 -7.21 8.11 4.21
C THR A 16 -7.06 6.77 4.90
N PRO A 17 -7.67 6.55 6.08
CA PRO A 17 -7.60 5.25 6.74
C PRO A 17 -8.25 4.17 5.87
N THR A 18 -7.47 3.16 5.51
CA THR A 18 -7.91 2.07 4.64
C THR A 18 -7.67 0.74 5.34
N LYS A 19 -8.67 -0.14 5.31
CA LYS A 19 -8.50 -1.53 5.71
C LYS A 19 -7.85 -2.29 4.56
N PHE A 20 -6.77 -3.02 4.85
CA PHE A 20 -6.05 -3.82 3.87
C PHE A 20 -6.07 -5.28 4.32
N ASP A 21 -6.64 -6.13 3.46
CA ASP A 21 -6.75 -7.57 3.68
C ASP A 21 -5.74 -8.28 2.75
N MET A 22 -4.90 -9.15 3.31
CA MET A 22 -3.88 -9.90 2.59
C MET A 22 -3.96 -11.40 2.87
N GLN A 23 -3.58 -12.19 1.86
CA GLN A 23 -3.42 -13.63 1.97
C GLN A 23 -1.94 -13.99 1.85
N LEU A 24 -1.44 -14.73 2.84
CA LEU A 24 -0.09 -15.28 2.89
C LEU A 24 -0.18 -16.79 2.66
N ASP A 25 0.49 -17.28 1.62
CA ASP A 25 0.59 -18.70 1.31
C ASP A 25 2.01 -19.21 1.61
N PHE A 26 2.10 -20.29 2.37
CA PHE A 26 3.32 -20.97 2.77
C PHE A 26 3.38 -22.33 2.08
N TYR A 27 4.57 -22.72 1.62
CA TYR A 27 4.80 -23.95 0.87
C TYR A 27 5.94 -24.77 1.47
N GLY A 28 5.88 -26.08 1.29
CA GLY A 28 6.92 -27.03 1.68
C GLY A 28 6.73 -27.67 3.07
N PRO A 29 7.70 -28.50 3.52
CA PRO A 29 7.55 -29.36 4.69
C PRO A 29 7.37 -28.59 6.01
N THR A 30 7.91 -27.38 6.09
CA THR A 30 7.83 -26.50 7.29
C THR A 30 6.75 -25.43 7.17
N ALA A 31 5.90 -25.48 6.13
CA ALA A 31 4.88 -24.46 5.87
C ALA A 31 3.94 -24.24 7.06
N GLN A 32 3.59 -25.31 7.78
CA GLN A 32 2.75 -25.22 8.98
C GLN A 32 3.42 -24.41 10.08
N GLU A 33 4.69 -24.69 10.38
CA GLU A 33 5.42 -23.98 11.44
C GLU A 33 5.56 -22.50 11.12
N TRP A 34 5.86 -22.18 9.86
CA TRP A 34 5.96 -20.79 9.41
C TRP A 34 4.62 -20.07 9.51
N ALA A 35 3.52 -20.69 9.05
CA ALA A 35 2.20 -20.10 9.15
C ALA A 35 1.80 -19.82 10.61
N MET A 36 2.05 -20.76 11.52
CA MET A 36 1.79 -20.59 12.95
C MET A 36 2.66 -19.51 13.59
N LYS A 37 3.96 -19.47 13.27
CA LYS A 37 4.87 -18.42 13.75
C LYS A 37 4.43 -17.04 13.27
N THR A 38 4.04 -16.92 12.00
CA THR A 38 3.56 -15.64 11.46
C THR A 38 2.30 -15.17 12.17
N VAL A 39 1.33 -16.05 12.46
CA VAL A 39 0.14 -15.66 13.25
C VAL A 39 0.51 -15.19 14.64
N ALA A 40 1.39 -15.92 15.34
CA ALA A 40 1.83 -15.54 16.68
C ALA A 40 2.49 -14.16 16.68
N LEU A 41 3.43 -13.93 15.74
CA LEU A 41 4.12 -12.64 15.62
C LEU A 41 3.16 -11.51 15.22
N PHE A 42 2.20 -11.77 14.33
CA PHE A 42 1.27 -10.76 13.85
C PHE A 42 0.24 -10.33 14.90
N ARG A 43 -0.12 -11.23 15.84
CA ARG A 43 -1.03 -10.94 16.95
C ARG A 43 -0.32 -10.36 18.19
N ASP A 44 1.01 -10.38 18.21
CA ASP A 44 1.84 -9.87 19.30
C ASP A 44 2.11 -8.36 19.15
N GLU A 45 2.43 -7.69 20.27
CA GLU A 45 2.89 -6.30 20.28
C GLU A 45 4.10 -6.09 19.37
N TYR A 46 4.94 -7.11 19.21
CA TYR A 46 6.10 -7.13 18.31
C TYR A 46 5.78 -6.65 16.88
N ALA A 47 4.66 -7.07 16.29
CA ALA A 47 4.28 -6.60 14.96
C ALA A 47 3.96 -5.10 14.98
N THR A 48 3.26 -4.65 16.00
CA THR A 48 2.87 -3.24 16.22
C THR A 48 4.08 -2.31 16.35
N GLU A 49 5.17 -2.79 16.97
CA GLU A 49 6.43 -2.06 17.12
C GLU A 49 7.25 -1.96 15.83
N ILE A 50 7.23 -3.02 15.01
CA ILE A 50 8.02 -3.08 13.77
C ILE A 50 7.34 -2.34 12.63
N PHE A 51 6.00 -2.39 12.57
CA PHE A 51 5.28 -1.66 11.54
C PHE A 51 5.41 -0.14 11.76
N PRO A 52 5.58 0.65 10.69
CA PRO A 52 5.62 2.10 10.82
C PRO A 52 4.27 2.61 11.34
N ALA A 53 4.24 3.77 11.98
CA ALA A 53 3.03 4.30 12.65
C ALA A 53 1.78 4.44 11.75
N ASN A 54 1.94 4.45 10.42
CA ASN A 54 0.84 4.51 9.45
C ASN A 54 0.32 3.12 9.02
N ILE A 55 0.93 2.03 9.48
CA ILE A 55 0.51 0.65 9.27
C ILE A 55 0.33 -0.01 10.63
N GLN A 56 -0.84 -0.57 10.90
CA GLN A 56 -1.10 -1.26 12.16
C GLN A 56 -1.80 -2.60 11.90
N PRO A 57 -1.29 -3.72 12.45
CA PRO A 57 -1.95 -5.02 12.35
C PRO A 57 -3.27 -4.98 13.14
N LEU A 58 -4.35 -5.54 12.59
CA LEU A 58 -5.67 -5.56 13.24
C LEU A 58 -6.03 -6.95 13.73
N TYR A 59 -6.05 -7.92 12.83
CA TYR A 59 -6.30 -9.33 13.16
C TYR A 59 -5.67 -10.23 12.09
N ALA A 60 -5.29 -11.43 12.50
CA ALA A 60 -4.89 -12.52 11.62
C ALA A 60 -5.79 -13.72 11.93
N ASP A 61 -6.28 -14.39 10.89
CA ASP A 61 -7.05 -15.62 11.03
C ASP A 61 -6.13 -16.80 11.38
N ASP A 62 -6.72 -17.92 11.79
CA ASP A 62 -5.93 -19.13 12.01
C ASP A 62 -5.49 -19.74 10.66
N PRO A 63 -4.27 -20.30 10.58
CA PRO A 63 -3.77 -20.79 9.32
C PRO A 63 -4.48 -22.09 8.94
N THR A 64 -4.88 -22.19 7.67
CA THR A 64 -5.62 -23.34 7.14
C THR A 64 -4.76 -24.13 6.17
N GLN A 65 -4.73 -25.46 6.30
CA GLN A 65 -4.07 -26.33 5.34
C GLN A 65 -4.92 -26.46 4.08
N ILE A 66 -4.32 -26.20 2.93
CA ILE A 66 -4.96 -26.32 1.62
C ILE A 66 -4.02 -27.15 0.76
N PRO A 67 -4.11 -28.50 0.80
CA PRO A 67 -3.23 -29.35 0.02
C PRO A 67 -3.37 -29.02 -1.47
N LEU A 68 -2.25 -28.89 -2.15
CA LEU A 68 -2.20 -28.77 -3.60
C LEU A 68 -1.85 -30.15 -4.17
N ILE A 69 -2.70 -30.64 -5.08
CA ILE A 69 -2.42 -31.84 -5.88
C ILE A 69 -1.96 -31.32 -7.24
N ASP A 70 -0.72 -31.60 -7.61
CA ASP A 70 -0.21 -31.24 -8.93
C ASP A 70 -0.60 -32.29 -9.99
N GLY A 71 -0.21 -32.05 -11.25
CA GLY A 71 -0.49 -32.98 -12.36
C GLY A 71 0.32 -34.27 -12.32
N GLU A 72 1.27 -34.42 -11.39
CA GLU A 72 2.17 -35.57 -11.23
C GLU A 72 1.94 -36.33 -9.90
N ASP A 73 0.78 -36.11 -9.24
CA ASP A 73 0.41 -36.68 -7.93
C ASP A 73 1.40 -36.35 -6.78
N GLN A 74 2.21 -35.29 -6.91
CA GLN A 74 3.01 -34.78 -5.80
C GLN A 74 2.12 -33.95 -4.88
N TYR A 75 2.07 -34.38 -3.62
CA TYR A 75 1.42 -33.63 -2.55
C TYR A 75 2.36 -32.51 -2.08
N GLU A 76 2.08 -31.28 -2.49
CA GLU A 76 2.74 -30.11 -1.93
C GLU A 76 1.95 -29.61 -0.71
N GLN A 77 2.61 -29.57 0.44
CA GLN A 77 2.04 -29.00 1.65
C GLN A 77 1.92 -27.48 1.49
N ARG A 78 0.68 -26.99 1.39
CA ARG A 78 0.36 -25.57 1.36
C ARG A 78 -0.48 -25.17 2.57
N TRP A 79 -0.08 -24.07 3.19
CA TRP A 79 -0.80 -23.43 4.28
C TRP A 79 -1.14 -22.01 3.89
N ARG A 80 -2.38 -21.61 4.15
CA ARG A 80 -2.89 -20.27 3.89
C ARG A 80 -3.16 -19.56 5.20
N LEU A 81 -2.81 -18.29 5.26
CA LEU A 81 -3.14 -17.37 6.33
C LEU A 81 -3.78 -16.11 5.74
N ALA A 82 -4.89 -15.67 6.31
CA ALA A 82 -5.45 -14.35 6.04
C ALA A 82 -5.06 -13.38 7.16
N ALA A 83 -4.57 -12.20 6.80
CA ALA A 83 -4.20 -11.16 7.74
C ALA A 83 -4.76 -9.81 7.30
N THR A 84 -5.20 -9.03 8.27
CA THR A 84 -5.79 -7.71 8.06
C THR A 84 -4.96 -6.67 8.80
N LEU A 85 -4.66 -5.58 8.11
CA LEU A 85 -3.97 -4.42 8.64
C LEU A 85 -4.71 -3.12 8.29
N GLN A 86 -4.55 -2.11 9.13
CA GLN A 86 -4.92 -0.75 8.81
C GLN A 86 -3.74 -0.08 8.12
N TYR A 87 -3.97 0.47 6.93
CA TYR A 87 -3.00 1.25 6.18
C TYR A 87 -3.52 2.67 5.96
N ASN A 88 -2.76 3.65 6.45
CA ASN A 88 -3.09 5.07 6.32
C ASN A 88 -2.10 5.73 5.32
N PRO A 89 -2.36 5.66 3.99
CA PRO A 89 -1.52 6.35 3.00
C PRO A 89 -1.55 7.86 3.21
N ILE A 90 -0.38 8.48 3.02
CA ILE A 90 -0.22 9.94 2.98
C ILE A 90 -0.29 10.36 1.51
N LEU A 91 -1.35 11.03 1.13
CA LEU A 91 -1.54 11.50 -0.25
C LEU A 91 -1.33 13.01 -0.30
N SER A 92 -0.25 13.45 -0.95
CA SER A 92 0.07 14.86 -1.16
C SER A 92 -0.24 15.28 -2.59
N THR A 93 -1.06 16.30 -2.76
CA THR A 93 -1.27 16.95 -4.06
C THR A 93 -0.69 18.36 -4.04
N SER A 94 0.14 18.69 -5.04
CA SER A 94 0.61 20.06 -5.27
C SER A 94 -0.38 20.79 -6.17
N GLN A 95 -0.87 21.93 -5.71
CA GLN A 95 -1.71 22.81 -6.52
C GLN A 95 -0.81 23.80 -7.26
N GLN A 96 -0.78 23.72 -8.60
CA GLN A 96 -0.16 24.74 -9.44
C GLN A 96 -1.25 25.66 -10.00
N SER A 97 -1.40 26.84 -9.42
CA SER A 97 -2.17 27.93 -10.04
C SER A 97 -1.26 28.79 -10.91
N MET A 98 -1.71 29.12 -12.13
CA MET A 98 -1.05 30.15 -12.95
C MET A 98 -1.35 31.53 -12.35
N LEU A 99 -0.38 32.14 -11.67
CA LEU A 99 -0.57 33.46 -11.04
C LEU A 99 -0.61 34.61 -12.05
N VAL A 100 0.09 34.48 -13.19
CA VAL A 100 0.22 35.56 -14.18
C VAL A 100 0.30 34.96 -15.59
N ALA A 101 -0.56 35.44 -16.50
CA ALA A 101 -0.44 35.18 -17.93
C ALA A 101 0.46 36.27 -18.56
N LYS A 102 1.65 35.90 -19.01
CA LYS A 102 2.52 36.81 -19.77
C LYS A 102 2.03 36.84 -21.22
N ILE A 103 1.31 37.90 -21.58
CA ILE A 103 0.88 38.14 -22.97
C ILE A 103 1.96 38.99 -23.65
N GLU A 104 2.61 38.42 -24.64
CA GLU A 104 3.52 39.15 -25.54
C GLU A 104 2.88 39.23 -26.93
N LEU A 105 2.91 40.41 -27.53
CA LEU A 105 2.51 40.60 -28.93
C LEU A 105 3.65 40.10 -29.82
N ALA A 106 3.43 39.02 -30.56
CA ALA A 106 4.30 38.64 -31.65
C ALA A 106 4.02 39.56 -32.86
N PRO A 107 5.01 40.31 -33.38
CA PRO A 107 4.82 41.07 -34.61
C PRO A 107 4.57 40.12 -35.79
N ILE A 108 3.52 40.40 -36.56
CA ILE A 108 3.04 39.62 -37.73
C ILE A 108 3.94 39.77 -38.97
N ASP A 109 5.04 40.50 -38.88
CA ASP A 109 5.91 40.81 -40.02
C ASP A 109 6.93 39.68 -40.27
N GLN A 110 6.42 38.47 -40.51
CA GLN A 110 7.18 37.43 -41.19
C GLN A 110 6.87 37.52 -42.68
N THR A 111 7.75 38.18 -43.43
CA THR A 111 7.74 38.14 -44.90
C THR A 111 7.88 36.69 -45.35
N PHE A 112 6.79 36.08 -45.80
CA PHE A 112 6.86 34.86 -46.60
C PHE A 112 7.50 35.22 -47.94
N LYS A 113 8.70 34.69 -48.20
CA LYS A 113 9.30 34.76 -49.54
C LYS A 113 8.51 33.80 -50.46
N PRO A 114 8.24 34.21 -51.72
CA PRO A 114 7.44 33.41 -52.65
C PRO A 114 8.07 32.04 -52.94
#